data_AF-A0AAV4T630-F1
#
_entry.id   AF-A0AAV4T630-F1
#
_cell.length_a   1.000
_cell.length_b   1.000
_cell.length_c   1.000
_cell.angle_alpha   90.00
_cell.angle_beta   90.00
_cell.angle_gamma   90.00
#
_symmetry.space_group_name_H-M   'P 1'
#
loop_
_entity.id
_entity.type
_entity.pdbx_description
1 polymer ?
#
loop_
_entity_poly.entity_id
_entity_poly.type
_entity_poly.pdbx_seq_one_letter_code
_entity_poly.pdbx_strand_id
1 'polypeptide(L)'
;MFPFSRIIDFVHHDHYSWRGYLFAFVIFLSIFIGKNMQNNSIYLLIVSGGQFKSALMGAVYRKNLLISTSTRKLYSGGTLMNLVSVDVERVVNFSFHFASLISSPIKITVIIYILWQYIGPSCLAGVLVMLVAIPIALYVSTVNEKFSEEQMIKKDTRLKYMGEILNGIKILKLYAWELPFSNKVSEARKEELKLIRNTQLCQVAISFIFFCTPFMVSLVCFATYLLVDPKNVLDPTKAFVSLTLMDQLRYALLKFRRHCQNSYKTK
;
A
#
# COMPACT_ATOMS: atom_id res chain seq x y z
N MET A 1 -14.65 -13.86 15.01
CA MET A 1 -15.72 -12.92 14.60
C MET A 1 -17.09 -13.34 15.13
N PHE A 2 -17.60 -14.54 14.80
CA PHE A 2 -18.73 -15.15 15.51
C PHE A 2 -18.60 -15.24 17.04
N PRO A 3 -17.42 -15.50 17.64
CA PRO A 3 -17.29 -15.44 19.09
C PRO A 3 -17.31 -14.00 19.66
N PHE A 4 -17.01 -12.98 18.85
CA PHE A 4 -17.05 -11.59 19.31
C PHE A 4 -18.49 -11.09 19.47
N SER A 5 -19.38 -11.46 18.52
CA SER A 5 -20.82 -11.17 18.67
C SER A 5 -21.40 -11.88 19.90
N ARG A 6 -21.02 -13.14 20.13
CA ARG A 6 -21.45 -13.91 21.32
C ARG A 6 -20.95 -13.34 22.65
N ILE A 7 -19.80 -12.67 22.68
CA ILE A 7 -19.33 -11.97 23.88
C ILE A 7 -20.15 -10.71 24.14
N ILE A 8 -20.49 -9.93 23.11
CA ILE A 8 -21.33 -8.75 23.29
C ILE A 8 -22.73 -9.17 23.76
N ASP A 9 -23.30 -10.23 23.17
CA ASP A 9 -24.57 -10.80 23.63
C ASP A 9 -24.50 -11.33 25.06
N PHE A 10 -23.36 -11.91 25.48
CA PHE A 10 -23.11 -12.36 26.85
C PHE A 10 -23.07 -11.20 27.86
N VAL A 11 -22.59 -10.02 27.47
CA VAL A 11 -22.57 -8.84 28.35
C VAL A 11 -23.98 -8.29 28.60
N HIS A 12 -24.91 -8.49 27.66
CA HIS A 12 -26.30 -8.02 27.78
C HIS A 12 -27.22 -8.98 28.56
N HIS A 13 -26.81 -10.22 28.81
CA HIS A 13 -27.65 -11.23 29.48
C HIS A 13 -26.95 -11.79 30.72
N ASP A 14 -27.71 -12.00 31.80
CA ASP A 14 -27.20 -12.64 33.03
C ASP A 14 -26.91 -14.13 32.78
N HIS A 15 -25.69 -14.40 32.34
CA HIS A 15 -25.16 -15.74 32.11
C HIS A 15 -24.04 -16.05 33.10
N TYR A 16 -23.84 -17.34 33.39
CA TYR A 16 -22.77 -17.79 34.27
C TYR A 16 -21.39 -17.33 33.78
N SER A 17 -20.57 -16.80 34.71
CA SER A 17 -19.26 -16.19 34.42
C SER A 17 -18.29 -17.09 33.65
N TRP A 18 -18.37 -18.41 33.82
CA TRP A 18 -17.51 -19.37 33.11
C TRP A 18 -17.69 -19.32 31.57
N ARG A 19 -18.88 -18.97 31.06
CA ARG A 19 -19.14 -18.85 29.62
C ARG A 19 -18.36 -17.68 29.02
N GLY A 20 -18.27 -16.56 29.73
CA GLY A 20 -17.47 -15.40 29.32
C GLY A 20 -15.98 -15.73 29.21
N TYR A 21 -15.43 -16.40 30.22
CA TYR A 21 -14.02 -16.85 30.20
C TYR A 21 -13.75 -17.84 29.05
N LEU A 22 -14.67 -18.77 28.79
CA LEU A 22 -14.55 -19.70 27.67
C LEU A 22 -14.53 -18.97 26.32
N PHE A 23 -15.43 -18.02 26.09
CA PHE A 23 -15.43 -17.25 24.84
C PHE A 23 -14.17 -16.41 24.67
N ALA A 24 -13.69 -15.76 25.75
CA ALA A 24 -12.44 -15.02 25.72
C ALA A 24 -11.25 -15.93 25.36
N PHE A 25 -11.18 -17.12 25.94
CA PHE A 25 -10.14 -18.11 25.64
C PHE A 25 -10.21 -18.60 24.18
N VAL A 26 -11.42 -18.87 23.67
CA VAL A 26 -11.62 -19.27 22.26
C VAL A 26 -11.21 -18.15 21.30
N ILE A 27 -11.55 -16.88 21.60
CA ILE A 27 -11.09 -15.74 20.81
C ILE A 27 -9.56 -15.66 20.82
N PHE A 28 -8.95 -15.73 22.01
CA PHE A 28 -7.49 -15.69 22.15
C PHE A 28 -6.84 -16.79 21.31
N LEU A 29 -7.29 -18.04 21.46
CA LEU A 29 -6.73 -19.18 20.74
C LEU A 29 -6.93 -19.04 19.23
N SER A 30 -8.10 -18.57 18.79
CA SER A 30 -8.38 -18.34 17.36
C SER A 30 -7.48 -17.26 16.75
N ILE A 31 -7.26 -16.15 17.46
CA ILE A 31 -6.37 -15.07 17.01
C ILE A 31 -4.93 -15.54 17.05
N PHE A 32 -4.51 -16.24 18.11
CA PHE A 32 -3.16 -16.76 18.26
C PHE A 32 -2.80 -17.73 17.14
N ILE A 33 -3.64 -18.74 16.88
CA ILE A 33 -3.43 -19.70 15.80
C ILE A 33 -3.44 -18.98 14.46
N GLY A 34 -4.46 -18.14 14.21
CA GLY A 34 -4.59 -17.41 12.94
C GLY A 34 -3.39 -16.50 12.65
N LYS A 35 -2.84 -15.82 13.67
CA LYS A 35 -1.66 -14.97 13.51
C LYS A 35 -0.38 -15.77 13.32
N ASN A 36 -0.18 -16.87 14.04
CA ASN A 36 0.95 -17.76 13.81
C ASN A 36 0.92 -18.36 12.40
N MET A 37 -0.24 -18.81 11.92
CA MET A 37 -0.40 -19.31 10.55
C MET A 37 -0.09 -18.22 9.51
N GLN A 38 -0.60 -17.00 9.71
CA GLN A 38 -0.31 -15.87 8.82
C GLN A 38 1.20 -15.56 8.79
N ASN A 39 1.85 -15.54 9.96
CA ASN A 39 3.28 -15.27 10.05
C ASN A 39 4.12 -16.38 9.39
N ASN A 40 3.77 -17.65 9.63
CA ASN A 40 4.42 -18.79 8.99
C ASN A 40 4.26 -18.75 7.46
N SER A 41 3.07 -18.39 6.96
CA SER A 41 2.85 -18.23 5.52
C SER A 41 3.73 -17.13 4.91
N ILE A 42 3.89 -16.00 5.61
CA ILE A 42 4.81 -14.92 5.18
C ILE A 42 6.26 -15.41 5.20
N TYR A 43 6.67 -16.12 6.25
CA TYR A 43 8.01 -16.69 6.35
C TYR A 43 8.31 -17.64 5.19
N LEU A 44 7.40 -18.57 4.87
CA LEU A 44 7.55 -19.48 3.74
C LEU A 44 7.67 -18.73 2.41
N LEU A 45 6.86 -17.68 2.19
CA LEU A 45 6.99 -16.82 1.01
C LEU A 45 8.37 -16.14 0.94
N ILE A 46 8.95 -15.74 2.08
CA ILE A 46 10.30 -15.12 2.16
C ILE A 46 11.38 -16.10 1.79
N VAL A 47 11.33 -17.32 2.34
CA VAL A 47 12.29 -18.37 2.02
C VAL A 47 12.19 -18.78 0.56
N SER A 48 10.97 -19.04 0.06
CA SER A 48 10.75 -19.41 -1.35
C SER A 48 11.15 -18.28 -2.31
N GLY A 49 10.84 -17.02 -1.98
CA GLY A 49 11.27 -15.86 -2.77
C GLY A 49 12.79 -15.73 -2.84
N GLY A 50 13.49 -15.98 -1.73
CA GLY A 50 14.95 -16.02 -1.68
C GLY A 50 15.55 -17.15 -2.54
N GLN A 51 14.97 -18.35 -2.49
CA GLN A 51 15.39 -19.47 -3.33
C GLN A 51 15.18 -19.17 -4.82
N PHE A 52 14.02 -18.59 -5.18
CA PHE A 52 13.74 -18.12 -6.53
C PHE A 52 14.78 -17.08 -6.99
N LYS A 53 15.12 -16.11 -6.14
CA LYS A 53 16.17 -15.10 -6.42
C LYS A 53 17.49 -15.77 -6.78
N SER A 54 17.98 -16.67 -5.93
CA SER A 54 19.25 -17.37 -6.13
C SER A 54 19.25 -18.23 -7.40
N ALA A 55 18.16 -18.96 -7.66
CA ALA A 55 18.03 -19.78 -8.87
C ALA A 55 18.04 -18.93 -10.14
N LEU A 56 17.32 -17.81 -10.16
CA LEU A 56 17.21 -16.93 -11.32
C LEU A 56 18.53 -16.19 -11.59
N MET A 57 19.21 -15.71 -10.54
CA MET A 57 20.58 -15.17 -10.66
C MET A 57 21.53 -16.23 -11.22
N GLY A 58 21.52 -17.45 -10.68
CA GLY A 58 22.34 -18.56 -11.17
C GLY A 58 22.08 -18.90 -12.63
N ALA A 59 20.82 -18.89 -13.07
CA ALA A 59 20.44 -19.12 -14.46
C ALA A 59 20.96 -18.01 -15.39
N VAL A 60 20.85 -16.74 -14.99
CA VAL A 60 21.38 -15.60 -15.74
C VAL A 60 22.90 -15.69 -15.87
N TYR A 61 23.62 -15.98 -14.78
CA TYR A 61 25.06 -16.15 -14.81
C TYR A 61 25.50 -17.32 -15.71
N ARG A 62 24.85 -18.49 -15.58
CA ARG A 62 25.14 -19.66 -16.45
C ARG A 62 24.91 -19.32 -17.91
N LYS A 63 23.82 -18.64 -18.24
CA LYS A 63 23.53 -18.23 -19.62
C LYS A 63 24.59 -17.27 -20.14
N ASN A 64 25.04 -16.30 -19.33
CA ASN A 64 26.09 -15.36 -19.70
C ASN A 64 27.45 -16.04 -19.98
N LEU A 65 27.76 -17.15 -19.30
CA LEU A 65 28.95 -17.93 -19.62
C LEU A 65 28.87 -18.65 -20.98
N LEU A 66 27.65 -18.94 -21.46
CA LEU A 66 27.39 -19.70 -22.68
C LEU A 66 27.01 -18.83 -23.90
N ILE A 67 26.79 -17.52 -23.74
CA ILE A 67 26.44 -16.65 -24.88
C ILE A 67 27.61 -16.44 -25.82
N SER A 68 27.30 -16.41 -27.12
CA SER A 68 28.26 -16.12 -28.19
C SER A 68 28.83 -14.69 -28.08
N THR A 69 30.02 -14.47 -28.64
CA THR A 69 30.71 -13.17 -28.62
C THR A 69 29.91 -12.07 -29.34
N SER A 70 29.16 -12.39 -30.39
CA SER A 70 28.29 -11.45 -31.09
C SER A 70 27.12 -11.00 -30.21
N THR A 71 26.49 -11.93 -29.48
CA THR A 71 25.44 -11.61 -28.48
C THR A 71 26.01 -10.85 -27.29
N ARG A 72 27.22 -11.19 -26.83
CA ARG A 72 27.89 -10.49 -25.72
C ARG A 72 28.20 -9.02 -26.03
N LYS A 73 28.44 -8.67 -27.29
CA LYS A 73 28.59 -7.27 -27.72
C LYS A 73 27.28 -6.48 -27.59
N LEU A 74 26.12 -7.14 -27.71
CA LEU A 74 24.80 -6.52 -27.55
C LEU A 74 24.43 -6.31 -26.07
N TYR A 75 24.86 -7.21 -25.18
CA TYR A 75 24.58 -7.14 -23.74
C TYR A 75 25.84 -6.74 -22.96
N SER A 76 25.96 -5.45 -22.65
CA SER A 76 27.06 -4.94 -21.83
C SER A 76 27.02 -5.53 -20.41
N GLY A 77 28.17 -5.53 -19.71
CA GLY A 77 28.23 -5.92 -18.29
C GLY A 77 27.30 -5.08 -17.40
N GLY A 78 27.08 -3.80 -17.75
CA GLY A 78 26.13 -2.93 -17.07
C GLY A 78 24.67 -3.36 -17.27
N THR A 79 24.31 -3.78 -18.49
CA THR A 79 22.97 -4.31 -18.79
C THR A 79 22.70 -5.60 -18.01
N LEU A 80 23.70 -6.47 -17.91
CA LEU A 80 23.61 -7.69 -17.11
C LEU A 80 23.44 -7.39 -15.61
N MET A 81 24.23 -6.46 -15.07
CA MET A 81 24.12 -6.05 -13.68
C MET A 81 22.73 -5.47 -13.40
N ASN A 82 22.20 -4.63 -14.30
CA ASN A 82 20.84 -4.11 -14.16
C ASN A 82 19.78 -5.23 -14.19
N LEU A 83 19.92 -6.21 -15.08
CA LEU A 83 19.03 -7.38 -15.14
C LEU A 83 19.01 -8.12 -13.79
N VAL A 84 20.18 -8.36 -13.20
CA VAL A 84 20.36 -9.06 -11.92
C VAL A 84 19.87 -8.23 -10.72
N SER A 85 20.17 -6.93 -10.69
CA SER A 85 19.87 -6.05 -9.55
C SER A 85 18.45 -5.49 -9.55
N VAL A 86 17.84 -5.29 -10.72
CA VAL A 86 16.52 -4.66 -10.84
C VAL A 86 15.46 -5.66 -11.24
N ASP A 87 15.66 -6.38 -12.34
CA ASP A 87 14.59 -7.23 -12.90
C ASP A 87 14.38 -8.51 -12.10
N VAL A 88 15.45 -9.18 -11.65
CA VAL A 88 15.32 -10.33 -10.73
C VAL A 88 14.64 -9.92 -9.43
N GLU A 89 15.01 -8.74 -8.89
CA GLU A 89 14.42 -8.24 -7.66
C GLU A 89 12.92 -7.92 -7.83
N ARG A 90 12.53 -7.36 -8.98
CA ARG A 90 11.11 -7.15 -9.34
C ARG A 90 10.33 -8.46 -9.41
N VAL A 91 10.86 -9.50 -10.05
CA VAL A 91 10.19 -10.81 -10.14
C VAL A 91 10.00 -11.43 -8.76
N VAL A 92 11.02 -11.35 -7.90
CA VAL A 92 10.95 -11.84 -6.53
C VAL A 92 9.90 -11.06 -5.72
N ASN A 93 9.89 -9.73 -5.83
CA ASN A 93 8.87 -8.86 -5.23
C ASN A 93 7.47 -9.18 -5.74
N PHE A 94 7.30 -9.50 -7.02
CA PHE A 94 6.02 -9.92 -7.57
C PHE A 94 5.54 -11.25 -6.94
N SER A 95 6.43 -12.24 -6.80
CA SER A 95 6.09 -13.54 -6.19
C SER A 95 5.59 -13.40 -4.75
N PHE A 96 6.17 -12.48 -3.97
CA PHE A 96 5.70 -12.13 -2.63
C PHE A 96 4.26 -11.62 -2.60
N HIS A 97 3.93 -10.83 -3.61
CA HIS A 97 2.67 -10.12 -3.74
C HIS A 97 1.58 -10.97 -4.42
N PHE A 98 1.97 -11.97 -5.22
CA PHE A 98 1.07 -12.85 -5.96
C PHE A 98 0.08 -13.60 -5.05
N ALA A 99 0.55 -14.17 -3.93
CA ALA A 99 -0.33 -14.84 -2.97
C ALA A 99 -1.38 -13.88 -2.37
N SER A 100 -1.01 -12.61 -2.21
CA SER A 100 -1.96 -11.58 -1.77
C SER A 100 -2.96 -11.20 -2.85
N LEU A 101 -2.57 -11.22 -4.12
CA LEU A 101 -3.45 -10.93 -5.25
C LEU A 101 -4.61 -11.93 -5.33
N ILE A 102 -4.34 -13.22 -5.12
CA ILE A 102 -5.34 -14.29 -5.13
C ILE A 102 -6.19 -14.28 -3.86
N SER A 103 -5.58 -14.08 -2.69
CA SER A 103 -6.31 -14.14 -1.41
C SER A 103 -7.17 -12.91 -1.12
N SER A 104 -6.87 -11.75 -1.70
CA SER A 104 -7.63 -10.51 -1.41
C SER A 104 -9.07 -10.55 -1.92
N PRO A 105 -9.38 -10.98 -3.17
CA PRO A 105 -10.76 -11.15 -3.64
C PRO A 105 -11.58 -12.08 -2.76
N ILE A 106 -11.01 -13.22 -2.35
CA ILE A 106 -11.69 -14.18 -1.47
C ILE A 106 -12.05 -13.51 -0.13
N LYS A 107 -11.10 -12.78 0.48
CA LYS A 107 -11.37 -12.04 1.73
C LYS A 107 -12.44 -10.97 1.56
N ILE A 108 -12.40 -10.20 0.47
CA ILE A 108 -13.39 -9.17 0.17
C ILE A 108 -14.79 -9.79 0.06
N THR A 109 -14.94 -10.87 -0.70
CA THR A 109 -16.23 -11.56 -0.88
C THR A 109 -16.75 -12.11 0.45
N VAL A 110 -15.91 -12.76 1.25
CA VAL A 110 -16.31 -13.29 2.56
C VAL A 110 -16.73 -12.18 3.51
N ILE A 111 -16.01 -11.06 3.56
CA ILE A 111 -16.35 -9.93 4.42
C ILE A 111 -17.68 -9.30 4.01
N ILE A 112 -17.90 -9.06 2.72
CA ILE A 112 -19.16 -8.49 2.20
C ILE A 112 -20.32 -9.44 2.52
N TYR A 113 -20.12 -10.76 2.32
CA TYR A 113 -21.13 -11.75 2.65
C TYR A 113 -21.52 -11.72 4.14
N ILE A 114 -20.54 -11.69 5.06
CA ILE A 114 -20.83 -11.62 6.48
C ILE A 114 -21.49 -10.27 6.83
N LEU A 115 -21.03 -9.16 6.25
CA LEU A 115 -21.62 -7.84 6.50
C LEU A 115 -23.09 -7.78 6.06
N TRP A 116 -23.43 -8.42 4.94
CA TRP A 116 -24.80 -8.59 4.47
C TRP A 116 -25.66 -9.36 5.48
N GLN A 117 -25.13 -10.36 6.18
CA GLN A 117 -25.91 -11.09 7.19
C GLN A 117 -26.24 -10.22 8.43
N TYR A 118 -25.43 -9.21 8.76
CA TYR A 118 -25.64 -8.36 9.95
C TYR A 118 -26.48 -7.11 9.68
N ILE A 119 -26.27 -6.43 8.54
CA ILE A 119 -26.90 -5.13 8.22
C ILE A 119 -27.71 -5.20 6.89
N GLY A 120 -27.78 -6.37 6.27
CA GLY A 120 -28.56 -6.57 5.04
C GLY A 120 -28.00 -5.77 3.86
N PRO A 121 -28.88 -5.32 2.94
CA PRO A 121 -28.50 -4.58 1.74
C PRO A 121 -27.78 -3.25 2.01
N SER A 122 -27.96 -2.66 3.19
CA SER A 122 -27.33 -1.38 3.58
C SER A 122 -25.80 -1.43 3.54
N CYS A 123 -25.22 -2.63 3.63
CA CYS A 123 -23.77 -2.83 3.49
C CYS A 123 -23.24 -2.36 2.12
N LEU A 124 -24.05 -2.42 1.07
CA LEU A 124 -23.69 -1.97 -0.28
C LEU A 124 -23.43 -0.46 -0.34
N ALA A 125 -24.11 0.33 0.48
CA ALA A 125 -23.88 1.77 0.54
C ALA A 125 -22.46 2.07 1.07
N GLY A 126 -22.01 1.32 2.08
CA GLY A 126 -20.62 1.40 2.57
C GLY A 126 -19.60 0.94 1.53
N VAL A 127 -19.88 -0.13 0.79
CA VAL A 127 -19.04 -0.59 -0.33
C VAL A 127 -18.96 0.47 -1.42
N LEU A 128 -20.06 1.14 -1.76
CA LEU A 128 -20.09 2.23 -2.74
C LEU A 128 -19.18 3.39 -2.35
N VAL A 129 -19.21 3.82 -1.08
CA VAL A 129 -18.30 4.86 -0.56
C VAL A 129 -16.84 4.44 -0.75
N MET A 130 -16.49 3.18 -0.47
CA MET A 130 -15.12 2.69 -0.70
C MET A 130 -14.77 2.65 -2.19
N LEU A 131 -15.69 2.22 -3.06
CA LEU A 131 -15.50 2.18 -4.50
C LEU A 131 -15.31 3.58 -5.11
N VAL A 132 -15.84 4.63 -4.49
CA VAL A 132 -15.62 6.04 -4.88
C VAL A 132 -14.33 6.60 -4.27
N ALA A 133 -14.02 6.29 -3.02
CA ALA A 133 -12.81 6.78 -2.35
C ALA A 133 -11.52 6.26 -3.01
N ILE A 134 -11.51 5.01 -3.47
CA ILE A 134 -10.36 4.39 -4.14
C ILE A 134 -9.91 5.15 -5.40
N PRO A 135 -10.77 5.41 -6.42
CA PRO A 135 -10.36 6.11 -7.63
C PRO A 135 -9.96 7.56 -7.37
N ILE A 136 -10.57 8.24 -6.40
CA ILE A 136 -10.14 9.59 -6.00
C ILE A 136 -8.71 9.53 -5.46
N ALA A 137 -8.42 8.61 -4.54
CA ALA A 137 -7.06 8.41 -4.02
C ALA A 137 -6.06 7.97 -5.11
N LEU A 138 -6.50 7.22 -6.12
CA LEU A 138 -5.68 6.83 -7.27
C LEU A 138 -5.35 8.04 -8.16
N TYR A 139 -6.33 8.88 -8.46
CA TYR A 139 -6.14 10.08 -9.25
C TYR A 139 -5.15 11.05 -8.58
N VAL A 140 -5.31 11.29 -7.27
CA VAL A 140 -4.35 12.14 -6.54
C VAL A 140 -2.96 11.49 -6.49
N SER A 141 -2.88 10.15 -6.42
CA SER A 141 -1.60 9.42 -6.48
C SER A 141 -0.89 9.58 -7.82
N THR A 142 -1.60 9.56 -8.96
CA THR A 142 -0.97 9.75 -10.27
C THR A 142 -0.49 11.19 -10.45
N VAL A 143 -1.23 12.17 -9.93
CA VAL A 143 -0.78 13.57 -9.89
C VAL A 143 0.45 13.74 -9.01
N ASN A 144 0.47 13.10 -7.83
CA ASN A 144 1.64 13.09 -6.93
C ASN A 144 2.89 12.51 -7.62
N GLU A 145 2.72 11.46 -8.42
CA GLU A 145 3.82 10.85 -9.18
C GLU A 145 4.39 11.80 -10.23
N LYS A 146 3.53 12.52 -10.97
CA LYS A 146 3.98 13.54 -11.94
C LYS A 146 4.80 14.65 -11.28
N PHE A 147 4.31 15.21 -10.17
CA PHE A 147 5.06 16.21 -9.42
C PHE A 147 6.37 15.66 -8.86
N SER A 148 6.38 14.42 -8.39
CA SER A 148 7.60 13.77 -7.89
C SER A 148 8.62 13.54 -9.01
N GLU A 149 8.19 13.23 -10.24
CA GLU A 149 9.08 13.08 -11.39
C GLU A 149 9.68 14.42 -11.81
N GLU A 150 8.86 15.46 -11.96
CA GLU A 150 9.34 16.82 -12.24
C GLU A 150 10.30 17.32 -11.16
N GLN A 151 10.01 17.01 -9.88
CA GLN A 151 10.86 17.35 -8.75
C GLN A 151 12.26 16.75 -8.91
N MET A 152 12.37 15.50 -9.37
CA MET A 152 13.65 14.84 -9.60
C MET A 152 14.46 15.54 -10.69
N ILE A 153 13.82 15.98 -11.78
CA ILE A 153 14.49 16.73 -12.86
C ILE A 153 15.06 18.07 -12.34
N LYS A 154 14.29 18.81 -11.54
CA LYS A 154 14.76 20.07 -10.94
C LYS A 154 15.85 19.86 -9.90
N LYS A 155 15.76 18.77 -9.13
CA LYS A 155 16.80 18.37 -8.18
C LYS A 155 18.12 18.04 -8.90
N ASP A 156 18.08 17.32 -10.02
CA ASP A 156 19.28 17.00 -10.81
C ASP A 156 19.93 18.26 -11.39
N THR A 157 19.13 19.23 -11.85
CA THR A 157 19.63 20.53 -12.31
C THR A 157 20.36 21.28 -11.18
N ARG A 158 19.78 21.32 -9.97
CA ARG A 158 20.43 21.93 -8.80
C ARG A 158 21.75 21.23 -8.46
N LEU A 159 21.75 19.90 -8.46
CA LEU A 159 22.95 19.10 -8.17
C LEU A 159 24.04 19.31 -9.22
N LYS A 160 23.67 19.46 -10.50
CA LYS A 160 24.59 19.81 -11.58
C LYS A 160 25.27 21.16 -11.33
N TYR A 161 24.50 22.22 -11.02
CA TYR A 161 25.06 23.53 -10.72
C TYR A 161 25.98 23.49 -9.49
N MET A 162 25.61 22.76 -8.44
CA MET A 162 26.49 22.57 -7.29
C MET A 162 27.80 21.85 -7.67
N GLY A 163 27.73 20.83 -8.53
CA GLY A 163 28.91 20.13 -9.04
C GLY A 163 29.85 21.04 -9.84
N GLU A 164 29.30 21.88 -10.73
CA GLU A 164 30.07 22.87 -11.50
C GLU A 164 30.78 23.88 -10.60
N ILE A 165 30.08 24.40 -9.58
CA ILE A 165 30.66 25.34 -8.60
C ILE A 165 31.80 24.71 -7.81
N LEU A 166 31.63 23.47 -7.33
CA LEU A 166 32.66 22.79 -6.55
C LEU A 166 33.91 22.48 -7.37
N ASN A 167 33.74 22.03 -8.62
CA ASN A 167 34.86 21.78 -9.53
C ASN A 167 35.59 23.08 -9.91
N GLY A 168 34.87 24.19 -10.04
CA GLY A 168 35.40 25.50 -10.44
C GLY A 168 35.77 26.46 -9.29
N ILE A 169 35.73 26.02 -8.03
CA ILE A 169 35.65 26.93 -6.87
C ILE A 169 36.80 27.96 -6.80
N LYS A 170 38.02 27.56 -7.16
CA LYS A 170 39.19 28.47 -7.16
C LYS A 170 39.02 29.63 -8.13
N ILE A 171 38.46 29.37 -9.32
CA ILE A 171 38.22 30.38 -10.35
C ILE A 171 37.10 31.32 -9.89
N LEU A 172 36.00 30.78 -9.36
CA LEU A 172 34.89 31.61 -8.86
C LEU A 172 35.35 32.57 -7.74
N LYS A 173 36.21 32.10 -6.83
CA LYS A 173 36.81 32.92 -5.77
C LYS A 173 37.71 34.03 -6.32
N LEU A 174 38.57 33.68 -7.28
CA LEU A 174 39.52 34.62 -7.90
C LEU A 174 38.81 35.81 -8.57
N TYR A 175 37.65 35.55 -9.20
CA TYR A 175 36.85 36.57 -9.88
C TYR A 175 35.69 37.13 -9.04
N ALA A 176 35.58 36.75 -7.76
CA ALA A 176 34.46 37.12 -6.87
C ALA A 176 33.06 36.80 -7.44
N TRP A 177 32.92 35.73 -8.22
CA TRP A 177 31.66 35.27 -8.84
C TRP A 177 30.79 34.40 -7.92
N GLU A 178 31.07 34.36 -6.62
CA GLU A 178 30.34 33.51 -5.66
C GLU A 178 28.85 33.86 -5.58
N LEU A 179 28.52 35.16 -5.49
CA LEU A 179 27.16 35.69 -5.42
C LEU A 179 26.28 35.32 -6.62
N PRO A 180 26.68 35.60 -7.89
CA PRO A 180 25.84 35.27 -9.05
C PRO A 180 25.62 33.76 -9.20
N PHE A 181 26.63 32.92 -8.94
CA PHE A 181 26.46 31.47 -8.98
C PHE A 181 25.58 30.95 -7.84
N SER A 182 25.70 31.53 -6.63
CA SER A 182 24.79 31.24 -5.52
C SER A 182 23.34 31.58 -5.85
N ASN A 183 23.11 32.74 -6.48
CA ASN A 183 21.77 33.13 -6.94
C ASN A 183 21.18 32.16 -7.95
N LYS A 184 22.00 31.65 -8.88
CA LYS A 184 21.59 30.63 -9.86
C LYS A 184 21.15 29.32 -9.19
N VAL A 185 21.86 28.87 -8.16
CA VAL A 185 21.46 27.70 -7.35
C VAL A 185 20.19 27.97 -6.55
N SER A 186 20.06 29.18 -5.98
CA SER A 186 18.88 29.61 -5.23
C SER A 186 17.63 29.63 -6.11
N GLU A 187 17.73 30.08 -7.36
CA GLU A 187 16.64 30.06 -8.33
C GLU A 187 16.19 28.63 -8.66
N ALA A 188 17.14 27.73 -8.96
CA ALA A 188 16.83 26.30 -9.15
C ALA A 188 16.18 25.67 -7.91
N ARG A 189 16.60 26.08 -6.71
CA ARG A 189 16.00 25.63 -5.44
C ARG A 189 14.57 26.14 -5.27
N LYS A 190 14.26 27.38 -5.68
CA LYS A 190 12.89 27.90 -5.62
C LYS A 190 11.94 27.09 -6.50
N GLU A 191 12.37 26.69 -7.68
CA GLU A 191 11.58 25.80 -8.55
C GLU A 191 11.38 24.41 -7.93
N GLU A 192 12.45 23.81 -7.40
CA GLU A 192 12.39 22.52 -6.70
C GLU A 192 11.41 22.58 -5.51
N LEU A 193 11.45 23.65 -4.71
CA LEU A 193 10.58 23.84 -3.54
C LEU A 193 9.10 23.94 -3.90
N LYS A 194 8.75 24.54 -5.05
CA LYS A 194 7.35 24.58 -5.53
C LYS A 194 6.82 23.17 -5.77
N LEU A 195 7.62 22.32 -6.41
CA LEU A 195 7.25 20.92 -6.69
C LEU A 195 7.19 20.09 -5.41
N ILE A 196 8.15 20.26 -4.50
CA ILE A 196 8.12 19.63 -3.16
C ILE A 196 6.81 19.98 -2.44
N ARG A 197 6.41 21.25 -2.43
CA ARG A 197 5.16 21.69 -1.81
C ARG A 197 3.95 20.98 -2.44
N ASN A 198 3.88 20.90 -3.76
CA ASN A 198 2.77 20.25 -4.46
C ASN A 198 2.69 18.76 -4.16
N THR A 199 3.83 18.04 -4.18
CA THR A 199 3.93 16.64 -3.78
C THR A 199 3.44 16.44 -2.34
N GLN A 200 3.85 17.31 -1.41
CA GLN A 200 3.40 17.23 -0.02
C GLN A 200 1.89 17.50 0.14
N LEU A 201 1.34 18.47 -0.59
CA LEU A 201 -0.10 18.72 -0.61
C LEU A 201 -0.89 17.50 -1.12
N CYS A 202 -0.40 16.83 -2.16
CA CYS A 202 -1.01 15.58 -2.62
C CYS A 202 -0.94 14.47 -1.56
N GLN A 203 0.19 14.32 -0.86
CA GLN A 203 0.33 13.34 0.22
C GLN A 203 -0.62 13.60 1.39
N VAL A 204 -0.78 14.87 1.78
CA VAL A 204 -1.76 15.28 2.79
C VAL A 204 -3.18 14.94 2.33
N ALA A 205 -3.54 15.25 1.08
CA ALA A 205 -4.86 14.93 0.54
C ALA A 205 -5.14 13.42 0.54
N ILE A 206 -4.18 12.60 0.11
CA ILE A 206 -4.29 11.13 0.14
C ILE A 206 -4.47 10.63 1.58
N SER A 207 -3.69 11.17 2.52
CA SER A 207 -3.76 10.78 3.93
C SER A 207 -5.11 11.15 4.55
N PHE A 208 -5.61 12.34 4.24
CA PHE A 208 -6.93 12.83 4.65
C PHE A 208 -8.05 11.91 4.14
N ILE A 209 -8.03 11.55 2.85
CA ILE A 209 -9.00 10.60 2.28
C ILE A 209 -8.99 9.29 3.08
N PHE A 210 -7.81 8.72 3.35
CA PHE A 210 -7.71 7.46 4.10
C PHE A 210 -8.11 7.56 5.58
N PHE A 211 -7.94 8.74 6.18
CA PHE A 211 -8.35 9.01 7.55
C PHE A 211 -9.87 9.16 7.66
N CYS A 212 -10.51 9.86 6.72
CA CYS A 212 -11.96 10.10 6.73
C CYS A 212 -12.79 8.91 6.22
N THR A 213 -12.24 8.08 5.33
CA THR A 213 -12.98 6.96 4.70
C THR A 213 -13.67 6.03 5.70
N PRO A 214 -13.03 5.53 6.78
CA PRO A 214 -13.68 4.62 7.73
C PRO A 214 -14.90 5.24 8.41
N PHE A 215 -14.80 6.52 8.76
CA PHE A 215 -15.89 7.27 9.37
C PHE A 215 -17.06 7.42 8.38
N MET A 216 -16.77 7.85 7.14
CA MET A 216 -17.79 8.03 6.10
C MET A 216 -18.50 6.74 5.74
N VAL A 217 -17.76 5.63 5.61
CA VAL A 217 -18.33 4.30 5.35
C VAL A 217 -19.30 3.89 6.47
N SER A 218 -18.88 4.05 7.73
CA SER A 218 -19.70 3.66 8.88
C SER A 218 -20.96 4.53 8.98
N LEU A 219 -20.81 5.84 8.80
CA LEU A 219 -21.90 6.80 8.82
C LEU A 219 -22.94 6.49 7.74
N VAL A 220 -22.52 6.29 6.49
CA VAL A 220 -23.43 6.00 5.37
C VAL A 220 -24.10 4.63 5.56
N CYS A 221 -23.37 3.62 6.01
CA CYS A 221 -23.94 2.28 6.20
C CYS A 221 -24.97 2.24 7.35
N PHE A 222 -24.70 2.91 8.47
CA PHE A 222 -25.66 2.95 9.58
C PHE A 222 -26.83 3.88 9.30
N ALA A 223 -26.61 5.03 8.66
CA ALA A 223 -27.68 5.91 8.24
C ALA A 223 -28.64 5.20 7.26
N THR A 224 -28.11 4.53 6.24
CA THR A 224 -28.95 3.76 5.30
C THR A 224 -29.68 2.61 6.00
N TYR A 225 -29.05 1.89 6.93
CA TYR A 225 -29.72 0.83 7.68
C TYR A 225 -30.91 1.33 8.50
N LEU A 226 -30.79 2.48 9.16
CA LEU A 226 -31.87 3.10 9.94
C LEU A 226 -32.98 3.71 9.06
N LEU A 227 -32.62 4.22 7.87
CA LEU A 227 -33.59 4.87 6.97
C LEU A 227 -34.40 3.90 6.11
N VAL A 228 -33.88 2.70 5.83
CA VAL A 228 -34.53 1.72 4.93
C VAL A 228 -35.77 1.08 5.57
N ASP A 229 -35.73 0.74 6.85
CA ASP A 229 -36.88 0.18 7.57
C ASP A 229 -36.92 0.73 9.01
N PRO A 230 -38.02 1.35 9.45
CA PRO A 230 -38.18 1.81 10.83
C PRO A 230 -38.10 0.68 11.88
N LYS A 231 -38.21 -0.59 11.49
CA LYS A 231 -38.01 -1.75 12.38
C LYS A 231 -36.53 -2.09 12.61
N ASN A 232 -35.61 -1.52 11.84
CA ASN A 232 -34.19 -1.80 11.97
C ASN A 232 -33.62 -1.13 13.22
N VAL A 233 -33.41 -1.93 14.27
CA VAL A 233 -32.69 -1.47 15.46
C VAL A 233 -31.20 -1.75 15.31
N LEU A 234 -30.38 -0.72 15.54
CA LEU A 234 -28.92 -0.81 15.57
C LEU A 234 -28.45 -1.23 16.96
N ASP A 235 -28.33 -2.53 17.14
CA ASP A 235 -27.85 -3.16 18.38
C ASP A 235 -26.32 -3.01 18.52
N PRO A 236 -25.73 -2.88 19.73
CA PRO A 236 -24.29 -2.77 19.91
C PRO A 236 -23.52 -3.92 19.27
N THR A 237 -24.06 -5.15 19.34
CA THR A 237 -23.48 -6.31 18.65
C THR A 237 -23.36 -6.07 17.15
N LYS A 238 -24.43 -5.60 16.50
CA LYS A 238 -24.41 -5.30 15.05
C LYS A 238 -23.45 -4.15 14.71
N ALA A 239 -23.44 -3.09 15.52
CA ALA A 239 -22.60 -1.93 15.29
C ALA A 239 -21.11 -2.28 15.38
N PHE A 240 -20.65 -2.88 16.48
CA PHE A 240 -19.23 -3.19 16.68
C PHE A 240 -18.72 -4.25 15.70
N VAL A 241 -19.50 -5.31 15.48
CA VAL A 241 -19.13 -6.37 14.52
C VAL A 241 -18.97 -5.77 13.11
N SER A 242 -19.88 -4.88 12.72
CA SER A 242 -19.83 -4.27 11.38
C SER A 242 -18.71 -3.26 11.23
N LEU A 243 -18.41 -2.47 12.27
CA LEU A 243 -17.22 -1.59 12.29
C LEU A 243 -15.94 -2.40 12.09
N THR A 244 -15.79 -3.53 12.80
CA THR A 244 -14.60 -4.38 12.64
C THR A 244 -14.50 -4.98 11.25
N LEU A 245 -15.63 -5.37 10.64
CA LEU A 245 -15.64 -5.86 9.25
C LEU A 245 -15.29 -4.77 8.24
N MET A 246 -15.83 -3.57 8.39
CA MET A 246 -15.55 -2.45 7.49
C MET A 246 -14.07 -2.09 7.52
N ASP A 247 -13.43 -2.12 8.68
CA ASP A 247 -11.99 -1.89 8.78
C ASP A 247 -11.16 -3.01 8.11
N GLN A 248 -11.56 -4.28 8.28
CA GLN A 248 -10.94 -5.40 7.58
C GLN A 248 -11.11 -5.32 6.05
N LEU A 249 -12.30 -4.93 5.59
CA LEU A 249 -12.61 -4.74 4.17
C LEU A 249 -11.72 -3.66 3.56
N ARG A 250 -11.57 -2.52 4.27
CA ARG A 250 -10.68 -1.43 3.89
C ARG A 250 -9.25 -1.91 3.71
N TYR A 251 -8.73 -2.67 4.68
CA TYR A 251 -7.36 -3.22 4.58
C TYR A 251 -7.20 -4.14 3.37
N ALA A 252 -8.19 -5.01 3.11
CA ALA A 252 -8.18 -5.92 1.96
C ALA A 252 -8.20 -5.17 0.61
N LEU A 253 -9.08 -4.17 0.47
CA LEU A 253 -9.18 -3.34 -0.73
C LEU A 253 -7.92 -2.51 -0.98
N LEU A 254 -7.33 -1.93 0.08
CA LEU A 254 -6.08 -1.18 -0.03
C LEU A 254 -4.92 -2.04 -0.48
N LYS A 255 -4.84 -3.27 0.04
CA LYS A 255 -3.81 -4.22 -0.34
C LYS A 255 -3.98 -4.62 -1.80
N PHE A 256 -5.20 -4.96 -2.23
CA PHE A 256 -5.51 -5.25 -3.63
C PHE A 256 -5.13 -4.09 -4.56
N ARG A 257 -5.48 -2.84 -4.20
CA ARG A 257 -5.12 -1.62 -4.95
C ARG A 257 -3.61 -1.51 -5.23
N ARG A 258 -2.77 -1.65 -4.19
CA ARG A 258 -1.30 -1.53 -4.33
C ARG A 258 -0.74 -2.54 -5.34
N HIS A 259 -1.36 -3.70 -5.49
CA HIS A 259 -0.89 -4.75 -6.40
C HIS A 259 -1.24 -4.44 -7.86
N CYS A 260 -2.45 -3.94 -8.12
CA CYS A 260 -2.86 -3.52 -9.46
C CYS A 260 -2.00 -2.35 -9.99
N GLN A 261 -1.68 -1.37 -9.14
CA GLN A 261 -0.81 -0.25 -9.53
C GLN A 261 0.62 -0.70 -9.84
N ASN A 262 1.20 -1.58 -9.02
CA ASN A 262 2.54 -2.09 -9.26
C ASN A 262 2.65 -2.94 -10.54
N SER A 263 1.57 -3.61 -10.94
CA SER A 263 1.53 -4.39 -12.20
C SER A 263 1.38 -3.52 -13.45
N TYR A 264 0.86 -2.29 -13.32
CA TYR A 264 0.69 -1.38 -14.45
C TYR A 264 1.97 -0.58 -14.76
N LYS A 265 2.81 -0.34 -13.75
CA LYS A 265 4.11 0.37 -13.89
C LYS A 265 5.27 -0.50 -14.41
N THR A 266 5.01 -1.76 -14.74
CA THR A 266 5.99 -2.71 -15.31
C THR A 266 5.95 -2.80 -16.83
N LYS A 267 5.33 -1.83 -17.51
CA LYS A 267 5.46 -1.60 -18.96
C LYS A 267 6.13 -0.24 -19.17
#